data_AF-A0A1T4Y9U3-F1
#
_entry.id   AF-A0A1T4Y9U3-F1
#
_cell.length_a   1.000
_cell.length_b   1.000
_cell.length_c   1.000
_cell.angle_alpha   90.00
_cell.angle_beta   90.00
_cell.angle_gamma   90.00
#
_symmetry.space_group_name_H-M   'P 1'
#
loop_
_entity.id
_entity.type
_entity.pdbx_description
1 polymer ?
#
loop_
_entity_poly.entity_id
_entity_poly.type
_entity_poly.pdbx_seq_one_letter_code
_entity_poly.pdbx_strand_id
1 'polypeptide(L)'
;MRLFIIGRVFEGDKLVAYKLYDADKKVMGIYPKENVRHRVRQGIHVVGLRVTKDGAVTEVYNSFSVTKTDILNGKGNPIEPSGRYILLGYSGFLEETKYRLVNSNGYERIVSQDEFKELVEEDKVNGAIKSTKIDGKIIIYKHCNYREYNY
;
A
#
# COMPACT_ATOMS: atom_id res chain seq x y z
N MET A 1 -9.92 -10.33 -3.65
CA MET A 1 -8.75 -9.78 -4.35
C MET A 1 -8.45 -8.41 -3.79
N ARG A 2 -7.38 -8.32 -3.00
CA ARG A 2 -6.89 -7.08 -2.42
C ARG A 2 -5.64 -6.62 -3.16
N LEU A 3 -5.79 -5.67 -4.08
CA LEU A 3 -4.69 -5.12 -4.87
C LEU A 3 -4.14 -3.86 -4.22
N PHE A 4 -2.83 -3.75 -4.12
CA PHE A 4 -2.11 -2.60 -3.58
C PHE A 4 -1.11 -2.07 -4.60
N ILE A 5 -1.00 -0.74 -4.74
CA ILE A 5 0.10 -0.13 -5.47
C ILE A 5 1.33 -0.16 -4.57
N ILE A 6 2.38 -0.86 -4.98
CA ILE A 6 3.65 -0.99 -4.24
C ILE A 6 4.82 -0.25 -4.90
N GLY A 7 4.60 0.38 -6.05
CA GLY A 7 5.59 1.23 -6.70
C GLY A 7 5.09 1.84 -8.00
N ARG A 8 5.90 2.75 -8.55
CA ARG A 8 5.56 3.60 -9.70
C ARG A 8 6.70 3.63 -10.70
N VAL A 9 6.39 3.59 -11.99
CA VAL A 9 7.38 3.70 -13.08
C VAL A 9 7.14 4.98 -13.86
N PHE A 10 8.20 5.74 -14.09
CA PHE A 10 8.16 7.01 -14.80
C PHE A 10 8.97 6.94 -16.11
N GLU A 11 8.53 7.72 -17.09
CA GLU A 11 9.27 8.03 -18.32
C GLU A 11 9.42 9.56 -18.38
N GLY A 12 10.62 10.06 -18.11
CA GLY A 12 10.81 11.46 -17.72
C GLY A 12 9.97 11.79 -16.47
N ASP A 13 9.18 12.87 -16.54
CA ASP A 13 8.28 13.28 -15.43
C ASP A 13 6.90 12.61 -15.50
N LYS A 14 6.66 11.75 -16.50
CA LYS A 14 5.34 11.14 -16.73
C LYS A 14 5.27 9.78 -16.05
N LEU A 15 4.33 9.62 -15.10
CA LEU A 15 3.95 8.32 -14.57
C LEU A 15 3.31 7.46 -15.67
N VAL A 16 3.93 6.33 -16.00
CA VAL A 16 3.51 5.43 -17.09
C VAL A 16 3.01 4.07 -16.63
N ALA A 17 3.42 3.58 -15.45
CA ALA A 17 2.96 2.29 -14.93
C ALA A 17 2.93 2.25 -13.39
N TYR A 18 2.13 1.33 -12.84
CA TYR A 18 2.15 0.95 -11.43
C TYR A 18 2.64 -0.48 -11.27
N LYS A 19 3.38 -0.73 -10.19
CA LYS A 19 3.59 -2.10 -9.69
C LYS A 19 2.48 -2.43 -8.72
N LEU A 20 1.70 -3.45 -9.03
CA LEU A 20 0.60 -3.92 -8.21
C LEU A 20 1.00 -5.21 -7.48
N TYR A 21 0.54 -5.34 -6.24
CA TYR A 21 0.66 -6.54 -5.42
C TYR A 21 -0.73 -7.07 -5.08
N ASP A 22 -0.99 -8.35 -5.33
CA ASP A 22 -2.20 -9.05 -4.90
C ASP A 22 -1.93 -9.75 -3.56
N ALA A 23 -2.46 -9.17 -2.48
CA ALA A 23 -2.22 -9.67 -1.13
C ALA A 23 -2.84 -11.05 -0.84
N ASP A 24 -3.87 -11.44 -1.62
CA ASP A 24 -4.53 -12.73 -1.47
C ASP A 24 -3.75 -13.83 -2.20
N LYS A 25 -3.21 -13.51 -3.38
CA LYS A 25 -2.47 -14.48 -4.23
C LYS A 25 -0.95 -14.45 -4.07
N LYS A 26 -0.41 -13.43 -3.39
CA LYS A 26 1.04 -13.18 -3.23
C LYS A 26 1.79 -13.05 -4.56
N VAL A 27 1.16 -12.43 -5.55
CA VAL A 27 1.75 -12.18 -6.86
C VAL A 27 1.82 -10.69 -7.15
N MET A 28 2.79 -10.30 -7.98
CA MET A 28 2.98 -8.90 -8.37
C MET A 28 3.24 -8.77 -9.86
N GLY A 29 2.93 -7.58 -10.40
CA GLY A 29 3.20 -7.26 -11.79
C GLY A 29 3.24 -5.76 -12.02
N ILE A 30 3.90 -5.35 -13.11
CA ILE A 30 3.92 -3.96 -13.57
C ILE A 30 2.88 -3.82 -14.67
N TYR A 31 1.99 -2.85 -14.51
CA TYR A 31 0.86 -2.63 -15.41
C TYR A 31 0.81 -1.17 -15.87
N PRO A 32 0.58 -0.90 -17.17
CA PRO A 32 0.42 0.45 -17.66
C PRO A 32 -0.65 1.22 -16.88
N LYS A 33 -0.36 2.48 -16.55
CA LYS A 33 -1.23 3.36 -15.76
C LYS A 33 -2.64 3.40 -16.32
N GLU A 34 -2.76 3.56 -17.64
CA GLU A 34 -4.06 3.66 -18.31
C GLU A 34 -4.86 2.35 -18.21
N ASN A 35 -4.21 1.19 -18.30
CA ASN A 35 -4.87 -0.11 -18.12
C ASN A 35 -5.40 -0.26 -16.69
N VAL A 36 -4.58 0.09 -15.68
CA VAL A 36 -5.01 0.05 -14.27
C VAL A 36 -6.19 0.99 -14.05
N ARG A 37 -6.12 2.24 -14.51
CA ARG A 37 -7.21 3.21 -14.39
C ARG A 37 -8.49 2.76 -15.09
N HIS A 38 -8.38 2.17 -16.28
CA HIS A 38 -9.51 1.60 -17.01
C HIS A 38 -10.19 0.49 -16.20
N ARG A 39 -9.42 -0.45 -15.64
CA ARG A 39 -9.96 -1.52 -14.78
C ARG A 39 -10.60 -1.00 -13.50
N VAL A 40 -10.04 0.06 -12.91
CA VAL A 40 -10.63 0.72 -11.73
C VAL A 40 -11.99 1.34 -12.06
N ARG A 41 -12.14 1.97 -13.23
CA ARG A 41 -13.45 2.47 -13.71
C ARG A 41 -14.47 1.35 -13.94
N GLN A 42 -14.01 0.14 -14.26
CA GLN A 42 -14.86 -1.06 -14.39
C GLN A 42 -15.19 -1.72 -13.04
N GLY A 43 -14.75 -1.14 -11.92
CA GLY A 43 -15.09 -1.61 -10.57
C GLY A 43 -14.01 -2.47 -9.90
N ILE A 44 -12.84 -2.68 -10.53
CA ILE A 44 -11.72 -3.32 -9.82
C ILE A 44 -11.21 -2.39 -8.72
N HIS A 45 -11.14 -2.90 -7.50
CA HIS A 45 -10.62 -2.14 -6.36
C HIS A 45 -9.09 -2.27 -6.27
N VAL A 46 -8.40 -1.12 -6.28
CA VAL A 46 -6.95 -1.02 -6.06
C VAL A 46 -6.72 0.00 -4.94
N VAL A 47 -6.09 -0.43 -3.85
CA VAL A 47 -5.77 0.43 -2.71
C VAL A 47 -4.83 1.55 -3.16
N GLY A 48 -5.24 2.78 -2.88
CA GLY A 48 -4.60 4.01 -3.33
C GLY A 48 -5.26 4.69 -4.53
N LEU A 49 -6.20 4.02 -5.21
CA LEU A 49 -6.97 4.61 -6.31
C LEU A 49 -8.46 4.75 -5.95
N ARG A 50 -9.09 5.82 -6.46
CA ARG A 50 -10.54 6.04 -6.32
C ARG A 50 -11.12 6.64 -7.59
N VAL A 51 -12.30 6.19 -7.99
CA VAL A 51 -13.13 6.86 -9.00
C VAL A 51 -13.91 7.99 -8.33
N THR A 52 -13.76 9.22 -8.81
CA THR A 52 -14.55 10.38 -8.38
C THR A 52 -15.97 10.31 -8.94
N LYS A 53 -16.87 11.19 -8.46
CA LYS A 53 -18.24 11.28 -9.00
C LYS A 53 -18.25 11.59 -10.51
N ASP A 54 -17.25 12.34 -10.98
CA ASP A 54 -17.11 12.75 -12.37
C ASP A 54 -16.37 11.70 -13.24
N GLY A 55 -16.06 10.52 -12.69
CA GLY A 55 -15.41 9.42 -13.41
C GLY A 55 -13.87 9.53 -13.55
N ALA A 56 -13.26 10.55 -12.92
CA ALA A 56 -11.80 10.66 -12.85
C ALA A 56 -11.20 9.68 -11.84
N VAL A 57 -9.96 9.25 -12.03
CA VAL A 57 -9.26 8.37 -11.08
C VAL A 57 -8.20 9.16 -10.32
N THR A 58 -8.35 9.26 -9.00
CA THR A 58 -7.40 9.94 -8.11
C THR A 58 -6.42 8.96 -7.47
N GLU A 59 -5.20 9.43 -7.18
CA GLU A 59 -4.08 8.64 -6.62
C GLU A 59 -3.93 8.79 -5.10
N VAL A 60 -4.96 9.34 -4.46
CA VAL A 60 -5.10 9.41 -3.01
C VAL A 60 -6.47 8.86 -2.67
N TYR A 61 -6.49 7.85 -1.79
CA TYR A 61 -7.74 7.29 -1.29
C TYR A 61 -7.61 6.88 0.17
N ASN A 62 -8.49 7.41 1.01
CA ASN A 62 -8.52 7.17 2.47
C ASN A 62 -7.14 7.35 3.13
N SER A 63 -6.43 8.43 2.79
CA SER A 63 -5.09 8.76 3.30
C SER A 63 -3.95 7.83 2.87
N PHE A 64 -4.23 6.72 2.20
CA PHE A 64 -3.21 5.99 1.45
C PHE A 64 -2.75 6.87 0.29
N SER A 65 -1.45 7.16 0.25
CA SER A 65 -0.86 7.98 -0.80
C SER A 65 0.01 7.15 -1.72
N VAL A 66 -0.34 7.10 -3.00
CA VAL A 66 0.50 6.46 -4.04
C VAL A 66 1.85 7.17 -4.15
N THR A 67 1.95 8.45 -3.79
CA THR A 67 3.21 9.20 -3.83
C THR A 67 4.24 8.73 -2.81
N LYS A 68 3.83 8.03 -1.75
CA LYS A 68 4.74 7.43 -0.75
C LYS A 68 5.36 6.10 -1.20
N THR A 69 4.99 5.59 -2.38
CA THR A 69 5.57 4.36 -2.94
C THR A 69 6.81 4.64 -3.77
N ASP A 70 7.74 3.69 -3.81
CA ASP A 70 9.03 3.85 -4.51
C ASP A 70 8.85 4.12 -6.01
N ILE A 71 9.81 4.86 -6.56
CA ILE A 71 10.01 4.98 -8.01
C ILE A 71 10.88 3.80 -8.46
N LEU A 72 10.42 3.10 -9.49
CA LEU A 72 10.99 1.85 -9.98
C LEU A 72 11.57 2.04 -11.38
N ASN A 73 12.58 1.23 -11.70
CA ASN A 73 13.05 1.04 -13.07
C ASN A 73 12.14 0.09 -13.86
N GLY A 74 12.43 -0.08 -15.16
CA GLY A 74 11.64 -0.97 -16.05
C GLY A 74 11.65 -2.46 -15.69
N LYS A 75 12.55 -2.91 -14.80
CA LYS A 75 12.57 -4.27 -14.25
C LYS A 75 11.70 -4.42 -12.99
N GLY A 76 11.16 -3.31 -12.46
CA GLY A 76 10.32 -3.30 -11.27
C GLY A 76 11.10 -3.23 -9.96
N ASN A 77 12.38 -2.87 -9.99
CA ASN A 77 13.19 -2.65 -8.80
C ASN A 77 13.25 -1.15 -8.48
N PRO A 78 13.26 -0.76 -7.19
CA PRO A 78 13.39 0.65 -6.80
C PRO A 78 14.71 1.24 -7.30
N ILE A 79 14.65 2.46 -7.83
CA ILE A 79 15.83 3.23 -8.21
C ILE A 79 16.57 3.68 -6.94
N GLU A 80 15.81 4.21 -5.98
CA GLU A 80 16.24 4.54 -4.62
C GLU A 80 15.21 3.98 -3.64
N PRO A 81 15.55 2.92 -2.87
CA PRO A 81 14.62 2.32 -1.93
C PRO A 81 14.32 3.29 -0.77
N SER A 82 13.05 3.66 -0.56
CA SER A 82 12.68 4.53 0.57
C SER A 82 12.68 3.82 1.92
N GLY A 83 12.79 2.48 1.93
CA GLY A 83 12.64 1.67 3.13
C GLY A 83 11.21 1.61 3.68
N ARG A 84 10.23 2.16 2.93
CA ARG A 84 8.82 2.12 3.31
C ARG A 84 8.15 0.80 2.98
N TYR A 85 7.17 0.45 3.80
CA TYR A 85 6.29 -0.68 3.64
C TYR A 85 4.85 -0.23 3.43
N ILE A 86 4.05 -1.10 2.83
CA ILE A 86 2.61 -0.99 2.74
C ILE A 86 1.97 -1.99 3.69
N LEU A 87 1.03 -1.51 4.50
CA LEU A 87 0.22 -2.36 5.35
C LEU A 87 -0.85 -3.09 4.54
N LEU A 88 -0.76 -4.42 4.49
CA LEU A 88 -1.71 -5.29 3.79
C LEU A 88 -2.91 -5.70 4.65
N GLY A 89 -2.69 -5.77 5.96
CA GLY A 89 -3.65 -6.22 6.95
C GLY A 89 -2.97 -6.60 8.25
N TYR A 90 -3.74 -7.13 9.19
CA TYR A 90 -3.27 -7.57 10.49
C TYR A 90 -4.08 -8.78 10.96
N SER A 91 -3.55 -9.56 11.89
CA SER A 91 -4.26 -10.68 12.52
C SER A 91 -3.97 -10.71 14.02
N GLY A 92 -4.57 -11.67 14.73
CA GLY A 92 -4.40 -11.80 16.18
C GLY A 92 -5.31 -10.86 16.97
N PHE A 93 -5.08 -10.78 18.28
CA PHE A 93 -5.93 -10.06 19.21
C PHE A 93 -5.08 -9.42 20.30
N LEU A 94 -5.38 -8.16 20.63
CA LEU A 94 -4.66 -7.36 21.63
C LEU A 94 -3.14 -7.41 21.41
N GLU A 95 -2.36 -7.75 22.43
CA GLU A 95 -0.90 -7.86 22.42
C GLU A 95 -0.35 -8.86 21.38
N GLU A 96 -1.14 -9.88 21.02
CA GLU A 96 -0.77 -10.87 20.01
C GLU A 96 -1.07 -10.40 18.58
N THR A 97 -1.43 -9.13 18.39
CA THR A 97 -1.71 -8.57 17.07
C THR A 97 -0.43 -8.51 16.23
N LYS A 98 -0.47 -9.09 15.04
CA LYS A 98 0.63 -9.07 14.06
C LYS A 98 0.21 -8.33 12.80
N TYR A 99 1.15 -7.59 12.21
CA TYR A 99 0.91 -6.75 11.05
C TYR A 99 1.66 -7.29 9.85
N ARG A 100 0.96 -7.47 8.73
CA ARG A 100 1.54 -7.95 7.48
C ARG A 100 1.85 -6.77 6.58
N LEU A 101 3.12 -6.65 6.24
CA LEU A 101 3.71 -5.54 5.49
C LEU A 101 4.32 -6.07 4.20
N VAL A 102 4.38 -5.23 3.16
CA VAL A 102 5.11 -5.52 1.92
C VAL A 102 5.88 -4.31 1.43
N ASN A 103 7.09 -4.49 0.91
CA ASN A 103 7.86 -3.41 0.29
C ASN A 103 7.72 -3.41 -1.25
N SER A 104 8.37 -2.44 -1.91
CA SER A 104 8.33 -2.29 -3.37
C SER A 104 8.94 -3.46 -4.15
N ASN A 105 9.81 -4.25 -3.52
CA ASN A 105 10.35 -5.49 -4.08
C ASN A 105 9.37 -6.67 -3.95
N GLY A 106 8.26 -6.51 -3.24
CA GLY A 106 7.30 -7.58 -2.96
C GLY A 106 7.72 -8.50 -1.81
N TYR A 107 8.77 -8.13 -1.05
CA TYR A 107 9.15 -8.85 0.15
C TYR A 107 8.13 -8.56 1.25
N GLU A 108 7.50 -9.63 1.75
CA GLU A 108 6.57 -9.56 2.87
C GLU A 108 7.30 -9.69 4.20
N ARG A 109 6.82 -8.94 5.19
CA ARG A 109 7.27 -9.04 6.58
C ARG A 109 6.05 -9.08 7.49
N ILE A 110 6.07 -9.97 8.48
CA ILE A 110 5.10 -9.97 9.57
C ILE A 110 5.80 -9.42 10.81
N VAL A 111 5.22 -8.41 11.43
CA VAL A 111 5.82 -7.69 12.57
C VAL A 111 4.88 -7.69 13.77
N SER A 112 5.44 -7.61 14.97
CA SER A 112 4.67 -7.48 16.22
C SER A 112 4.01 -6.10 16.32
N GLN A 113 3.14 -5.93 17.31
CA GLN A 113 2.53 -4.63 17.57
C GLN A 113 3.55 -3.54 17.93
N ASP A 114 4.59 -3.87 18.70
CA ASP A 114 5.58 -2.87 19.12
C ASP A 114 6.49 -2.47 17.97
N GLU A 115 6.98 -3.44 17.19
CA GLU A 115 7.75 -3.13 15.99
C GLU A 115 6.91 -2.33 14.97
N PHE A 116 5.62 -2.65 14.82
CA PHE A 116 4.73 -1.88 13.95
C PHE A 116 4.56 -0.42 14.40
N LYS A 117 4.48 -0.17 15.71
CA LYS A 117 4.42 1.20 16.25
C LYS A 117 5.67 1.98 15.89
N GLU A 118 6.85 1.42 16.12
CA GLU A 118 8.13 2.05 15.77
C GLU A 118 8.18 2.41 14.28
N LEU A 119 7.81 1.47 13.40
CA LEU A 119 7.78 1.73 11.94
C LEU A 119 6.81 2.83 11.54
N VAL A 120 5.65 2.95 12.22
CA VAL A 120 4.69 4.02 11.97
C VAL A 120 5.22 5.37 12.46
N GLU A 121 5.92 5.40 13.60
CA GLU A 121 6.54 6.62 14.14
C GLU A 121 7.68 7.13 13.25
N GLU A 122 8.40 6.23 12.59
CA GLU A 122 9.46 6.56 11.63
C GLU A 122 8.96 6.91 10.21
N ASP A 123 7.64 7.03 9.98
CA ASP A 123 7.03 7.22 8.66
C ASP A 123 7.42 6.13 7.62
N LYS A 124 7.71 4.92 8.11
CA LYS A 124 8.07 3.75 7.29
C LYS A 124 6.86 2.92 6.85
N VAL A 125 5.64 3.30 7.21
CA VAL A 125 4.42 2.58 6.82
C VAL A 125 3.45 3.48 6.06
N ASN A 126 3.03 3.03 4.88
CA ASN A 126 1.88 3.55 4.17
C ASN A 126 0.66 2.65 4.44
N GLY A 127 -0.43 3.23 4.91
CA GLY A 127 -1.63 2.49 5.35
C GLY A 127 -1.95 2.65 6.83
N ALA A 128 -1.10 3.33 7.60
CA ALA A 128 -1.36 3.71 8.99
C ALA A 128 -0.65 5.01 9.36
N ILE A 129 -1.07 5.65 10.45
CA ILE A 129 -0.44 6.84 11.02
C ILE A 129 -0.63 6.88 12.54
N LYS A 130 0.29 7.54 13.25
CA LYS A 130 0.11 7.90 14.66
C LYS A 130 -1.01 8.95 14.79
N SER A 131 -1.92 8.74 15.72
CA SER A 131 -2.97 9.69 16.05
C SER A 131 -2.37 10.95 16.67
N THR A 132 -2.75 12.13 16.18
CA THR A 132 -2.38 13.41 16.80
C THR A 132 -3.29 13.79 17.97
N LYS A 133 -4.38 13.04 18.20
CA LYS A 133 -5.40 13.35 19.21
C LYS A 133 -5.36 12.45 20.45
N ILE A 134 -4.79 11.26 20.32
CA ILE A 134 -4.75 10.25 21.39
C ILE A 134 -3.35 9.66 21.34
N ASP A 135 -2.58 9.89 22.40
CA ASP A 135 -1.21 9.41 22.46
C ASP A 135 -1.16 7.87 22.42
N GLY A 136 -0.12 7.34 21.76
CA GLY A 136 0.07 5.91 21.53
C GLY A 136 -0.95 5.23 20.60
N LYS A 137 -2.01 5.92 20.14
CA LYS A 137 -3.02 5.33 19.25
C LYS A 137 -2.55 5.35 17.79
N ILE A 138 -2.57 4.19 17.14
CA ILE A 138 -2.40 4.08 15.69
C ILE A 138 -3.77 4.10 15.00
N ILE A 139 -3.86 4.88 13.92
CA ILE A 139 -5.01 4.90 13.02
C ILE A 139 -4.62 4.13 11.76
N ILE A 140 -5.27 2.99 11.54
CA ILE A 140 -5.12 2.22 10.29
C ILE A 140 -6.11 2.77 9.26
N TYR A 141 -5.62 3.01 8.05
CA TYR A 141 -6.42 3.53 6.95
C TYR A 141 -7.43 2.50 6.47
N LYS A 142 -8.57 2.99 5.99
CA LYS A 142 -9.61 2.14 5.39
C LYS A 142 -9.01 1.35 4.22
N HIS A 143 -9.36 0.07 4.13
CA HIS A 143 -8.84 -0.93 3.17
C HIS A 143 -7.45 -1.49 3.48
N CYS A 144 -6.71 -0.88 4.40
CA CYS A 144 -5.53 -1.48 5.04
C CYS A 144 -5.90 -2.17 6.37
N ASN A 145 -7.11 -1.91 6.89
CA ASN A 145 -7.63 -2.44 8.15
C ASN A 145 -8.24 -3.85 8.03
N TYR A 146 -7.83 -4.63 7.04
CA TYR A 146 -8.32 -6.00 6.84
C TYR A 146 -7.76 -6.92 7.93
N ARG A 147 -8.67 -7.63 8.62
CA ARG A 147 -8.33 -8.62 9.64
C ARG A 147 -8.18 -10.00 8.98
N GLU A 148 -6.97 -10.54 9.00
CA GLU A 148 -6.67 -11.87 8.48
C GLU A 148 -6.96 -12.92 9.56
N TYR A 149 -7.59 -14.04 9.18
CA TYR A 149 -8.01 -15.08 10.11
C TYR A 149 -7.09 -16.31 10.14
N ASN A 150 -6.19 -16.45 9.15
CA ASN A 150 -5.23 -17.55 9.06
C ASN A 150 -3.91 -17.00 8.49
N TYR A 151 -2.78 -17.44 9.07
CA TYR A 151 -1.46 -17.36 8.46
C TYR A 151 -1.06 -18.73 7.92
#